data_AF-A0AAW7WEM7-F1
#
_entry.id   AF-A0AAW7WEM7-F1
#
_cell.length_a   1.000
_cell.length_b   1.000
_cell.length_c   1.000
_cell.angle_alpha   90.00
_cell.angle_beta   90.00
_cell.angle_gamma   90.00
#
_symmetry.space_group_name_H-M   'P 1'
#
loop_
_entity.id
_entity.type
_entity.pdbx_description
1 polymer ?
#
loop_
_entity_poly.entity_id
_entity_poly.type
_entity_poly.pdbx_seq_one_letter_code
_entity_poly.pdbx_strand_id
1 'polypeptide(L)'
;MLGSLFPLIYGALFVALLWQAFRVMSKGFRAASGPINSVPSNAPSDRTGQVTVHPELLDSEGRITEEALLTVRFGGDDDEASTAAGPGTE
;
A
#
# COMPACT_ATOMS: atom_id res chain seq x y z
N MET A 1 41.50 -3.43 -39.82
CA MET A 1 40.07 -3.10 -39.66
C MET A 1 39.37 -3.88 -38.54
N LEU A 2 39.84 -5.07 -38.14
CA LEU A 2 39.24 -5.86 -37.04
C LEU A 2 39.40 -5.21 -35.64
N GLY A 3 40.43 -4.37 -35.45
CA GLY A 3 40.72 -3.74 -34.15
C GLY A 3 39.70 -2.69 -33.69
N SER A 4 38.96 -2.03 -34.60
CA SER A 4 37.89 -1.10 -34.20
C SER A 4 36.54 -1.79 -34.00
N LEU A 5 36.42 -3.07 -34.34
CA LEU A 5 35.16 -3.82 -34.17
C LEU A 5 34.94 -4.21 -32.71
N PHE A 6 36.02 -4.57 -32.00
CA PHE A 6 35.99 -4.86 -30.56
C PHE A 6 35.41 -3.72 -29.72
N PRO A 7 35.91 -2.47 -29.77
CA PRO A 7 35.35 -1.37 -28.97
C PRO A 7 33.90 -1.05 -29.33
N LEU A 8 33.49 -1.23 -30.59
CA LEU A 8 32.09 -1.06 -31.01
C LEU A 8 31.19 -2.13 -30.41
N ILE A 9 31.62 -3.40 -30.40
CA ILE A 9 30.87 -4.50 -29.78
C ILE A 9 30.76 -4.29 -28.27
N TYR A 10 31.87 -3.93 -27.59
CA TYR A 10 31.84 -3.63 -26.16
C TYR A 10 30.94 -2.44 -25.84
N GLY A 11 30.98 -1.38 -26.65
CA GLY A 11 30.09 -0.23 -26.51
C GLY A 11 28.61 -0.62 -26.66
N ALA A 12 28.28 -1.43 -27.68
CA ALA A 12 26.92 -1.92 -27.89
C ALA A 12 26.43 -2.79 -26.73
N LEU A 13 27.27 -3.70 -26.23
CA LEU A 13 26.95 -4.52 -25.06
C LEU A 13 26.76 -3.67 -23.81
N PHE A 14 27.62 -2.66 -23.59
CA PHE A 14 27.51 -1.75 -22.47
C PHE A 14 26.18 -0.98 -22.49
N VAL A 15 25.80 -0.40 -23.64
CA VAL A 15 24.52 0.30 -23.80
C VAL A 15 23.33 -0.65 -23.60
N ALA A 16 23.40 -1.88 -24.13
CA ALA A 16 22.36 -2.88 -23.95
C ALA A 16 22.16 -3.28 -22.48
N LEU A 17 23.25 -3.51 -21.75
CA LEU A 17 23.21 -3.82 -20.32
C LEU A 17 22.70 -2.64 -19.49
N LEU A 18 23.13 -1.42 -19.82
CA LEU A 18 22.65 -0.21 -19.15
C LEU A 18 21.14 -0.02 -19.35
N TRP A 19 20.65 -0.21 -20.59
CA TRP A 19 19.22 -0.19 -20.89
C TRP A 19 18.46 -1.27 -20.12
N GLN A 20 19.00 -2.49 -20.03
CA GLN A 20 18.39 -3.58 -19.28
C GLN A 20 18.27 -3.23 -17.79
N ALA A 21 19.31 -2.66 -17.18
CA ALA A 21 19.28 -2.22 -15.78
C ALA A 21 18.16 -1.18 -15.55
N PHE A 22 18.09 -0.14 -16.38
CA PHE A 22 17.02 0.86 -16.31
C PHE A 22 15.63 0.26 -16.53
N ARG A 23 15.47 -0.68 -17.47
CA ARG A 23 14.20 -1.38 -17.74
C ARG A 23 13.76 -2.28 -16.58
N VAL A 24 14.68 -2.82 -15.79
CA VAL A 24 14.36 -3.61 -14.59
C VAL A 24 13.98 -2.68 -13.44
N MET A 25 14.78 -1.63 -13.21
CA MET A 25 14.51 -0.63 -12.18
C MET A 25 13.20 0.11 -12.40
N SER A 26 12.82 0.43 -13.64
CA SER A 26 11.55 1.10 -13.93
C SER A 26 10.32 0.26 -13.59
N LYS A 27 10.42 -1.08 -13.62
CA LYS A 27 9.34 -1.96 -13.12
C LYS A 27 9.27 -1.92 -11.59
N GLY A 28 10.41 -1.93 -10.91
CA GLY A 28 10.48 -1.78 -9.45
C GLY A 28 9.95 -0.42 -8.98
N PHE A 29 10.30 0.65 -9.69
CA PHE A 29 9.78 2.00 -9.43
C PHE A 29 8.27 2.06 -9.65
N ARG A 30 7.73 1.51 -10.75
CA ARG A 30 6.27 1.45 -10.97
C ARG A 30 5.53 0.65 -9.90
N ALA A 31 6.15 -0.38 -9.32
CA ALA A 31 5.58 -1.12 -8.20
C ALA A 31 5.61 -0.34 -6.88
N ALA A 32 6.67 0.44 -6.63
CA ALA A 32 6.80 1.29 -5.43
C ALA A 32 6.05 2.64 -5.53
N SER A 33 5.67 3.05 -6.75
CA SER A 33 4.91 4.30 -7.03
C SER A 33 3.40 4.08 -7.05
N GLY A 34 2.93 2.84 -6.86
CA GLY A 34 1.52 2.61 -6.58
C GLY A 34 1.15 3.31 -5.26
N PRO A 35 -0.10 3.80 -5.10
CA PRO A 35 -0.50 4.44 -3.84
C PRO A 35 -0.10 3.56 -2.66
N ILE A 36 0.61 4.13 -1.67
CA ILE A 36 0.95 3.52 -0.36
C ILE A 36 -0.33 3.37 0.49
N ASN A 37 -1.43 2.99 -0.14
CA ASN A 37 -2.68 2.54 0.46
C ASN A 37 -2.94 1.07 0.08
N SER A 38 -1.91 0.34 -0.37
CA SER A 38 -1.99 -1.10 -0.55
C SER A 38 -2.13 -1.76 0.83
N VAL A 39 -3.39 -1.89 1.24
CA VAL A 39 -3.88 -2.86 2.21
C VAL A 39 -3.03 -4.13 2.12
N PRO A 40 -2.58 -4.71 3.25
CA PRO A 40 -1.74 -5.90 3.25
C PRO A 40 -2.34 -6.97 2.35
N SER A 41 -1.49 -7.62 1.54
CA SER A 41 -1.82 -8.64 0.53
C SER A 41 -2.47 -9.92 1.06
N ASN A 42 -2.94 -9.90 2.32
CA ASN A 42 -3.72 -10.93 2.99
C ASN A 42 -5.18 -10.51 3.23
N ALA A 43 -5.62 -9.34 2.76
CA ALA A 43 -7.03 -9.02 2.74
C ALA A 43 -7.74 -9.90 1.68
N PRO A 44 -8.88 -10.53 2.01
CA PRO A 44 -9.64 -11.33 1.05
C PRO A 44 -9.91 -10.48 -0.19
N SER A 45 -9.49 -10.99 -1.36
CA SER A 45 -9.70 -10.35 -2.65
C SER A 45 -11.17 -9.96 -2.80
N ASP A 46 -11.47 -8.66 -2.75
CA ASP A 46 -12.78 -8.15 -3.11
C ASP A 46 -13.11 -8.64 -4.53
N ARG A 47 -14.28 -9.28 -4.72
CA ARG A 47 -14.70 -9.85 -6.00
C ARG A 47 -14.88 -8.79 -7.10
N THR A 48 -14.98 -7.51 -6.72
CA THR A 48 -15.14 -6.39 -7.63
C THR A 48 -13.83 -5.68 -7.98
N GLY A 49 -12.75 -5.96 -7.23
CA GLY A 49 -11.50 -5.21 -7.33
C GLY A 49 -11.62 -3.73 -6.95
N GLN A 50 -12.77 -3.31 -6.41
CA GLN A 50 -12.98 -1.95 -5.91
C GLN A 50 -12.76 -1.91 -4.41
N VAL A 51 -12.32 -0.78 -3.90
CA VAL A 51 -12.23 -0.57 -2.45
C VAL A 51 -13.64 -0.33 -1.94
N THR A 52 -14.19 -1.30 -1.21
CA THR A 52 -15.49 -1.17 -0.57
C THR A 52 -15.31 -0.64 0.86
N VAL A 53 -15.93 0.50 1.15
CA VAL A 53 -15.99 1.09 2.49
C VAL A 53 -17.43 0.97 2.98
N HIS A 54 -17.63 0.55 4.23
CA HIS A 54 -18.96 0.50 4.81
C HIS A 54 -19.54 1.92 4.90
N PRO A 55 -20.82 2.15 4.54
CA PRO A 55 -21.40 3.49 4.47
C PRO A 55 -21.42 4.22 5.82
N GLU A 56 -21.49 3.49 6.93
CA GLU A 56 -21.41 4.03 8.30
C GLU A 56 -20.04 4.67 8.63
N LEU A 57 -19.02 4.43 7.80
CA LEU A 57 -17.69 5.03 7.96
C LEU A 57 -17.55 6.31 7.13
N LEU A 58 -18.61 6.76 6.46
CA LEU A 58 -18.61 7.92 5.60
C LEU A 58 -19.47 9.05 6.16
N ASP A 59 -19.00 10.28 6.01
CA ASP A 59 -19.78 11.48 6.30
C ASP A 59 -20.84 11.78 5.21
N SER A 60 -21.64 12.84 5.39
CA SER A 60 -22.63 13.29 4.41
C SER A 60 -22.04 13.65 3.05
N GLU A 61 -20.75 13.96 3.00
CA GLU A 61 -19.99 14.34 1.81
C GLU A 61 -19.28 13.15 1.16
N GLY A 62 -19.41 11.94 1.72
CA GLY A 62 -18.80 10.71 1.22
C GLY A 62 -17.30 10.59 1.50
N ARG A 63 -16.76 11.34 2.47
CA ARG A 63 -15.39 11.18 3.00
C ARG A 63 -15.40 10.32 4.25
N ILE A 64 -14.23 9.90 4.73
CA ILE A 64 -14.13 9.15 5.99
C ILE A 64 -14.65 10.00 7.14
N THR A 65 -15.60 9.46 7.89
CA THR A 65 -16.19 10.14 9.04
C THR A 65 -15.17 10.35 10.15
N GLU A 66 -15.13 11.55 10.71
CA GLU A 66 -14.31 11.90 11.89
C GLU A 66 -15.15 11.84 13.19
N GLU A 67 -16.42 11.44 13.09
CA GLU A 67 -17.33 11.39 14.23
C GLU A 67 -17.05 10.19 15.15
N ALA A 68 -17.45 10.31 16.42
CA ALA A 68 -17.31 9.24 17.39
C ALA A 68 -18.34 8.13 17.11
N LEU A 69 -17.89 7.02 16.54
CA LEU A 69 -18.74 5.86 16.28
C LEU A 69 -18.97 5.04 17.54
N LEU A 70 -20.23 4.70 17.81
CA LEU A 70 -20.60 3.82 18.90
C LEU A 70 -20.18 2.37 18.59
N THR A 71 -19.36 1.79 19.46
CA THR A 71 -19.01 0.37 19.40
C THR A 71 -19.63 -0.36 20.58
N VAL A 72 -20.41 -1.41 20.29
CA VAL A 72 -20.93 -2.32 21.32
C VAL A 72 -20.04 -3.56 21.34
N ARG A 73 -19.41 -3.81 22.48
CA ARG A 73 -18.74 -5.09 22.74
C ARG A 73 -19.66 -5.98 23.53
N PHE A 74 -20.04 -7.10 22.94
CA PHE A 74 -20.71 -8.16 23.68
C PHE A 74 -19.62 -8.97 24.39
N GLY A 75 -19.46 -8.72 25.69
CA GLY A 75 -18.72 -9.63 26.56
C GLY A 75 -19.57 -10.87 26.79
N GLY A 76 -19.05 -12.05 26.46
CA GLY A 76 -19.48 -13.24 27.17
C GLY A 76 -18.93 -13.10 28.59
N ASP A 77 -19.79 -13.29 29.59
CA ASP A 77 -19.38 -13.32 30.99
C ASP A 77 -18.13 -14.21 31.14
N ASP A 78 -17.01 -13.58 31.50
CA ASP A 78 -15.98 -14.06 32.42
C ASP A 78 -14.84 -13.02 32.49
N ASP A 79 -14.99 -12.11 33.45
CA ASP A 79 -13.97 -11.53 34.35
C ASP A 79 -12.58 -11.11 33.80
N GLU A 80 -12.32 -9.80 33.73
CA GLU A 80 -11.65 -9.07 34.82
C GLU A 80 -11.31 -7.60 34.43
N ALA A 81 -11.56 -6.73 35.41
CA ALA A 81 -10.90 -5.44 35.64
C ALA A 81 -11.00 -4.33 34.57
N SER A 82 -12.05 -3.53 34.76
CA SER A 82 -12.03 -2.07 34.59
C SER A 82 -10.63 -1.45 34.79
N THR A 83 -10.09 -0.88 33.72
CA THR A 83 -9.25 0.32 33.79
C THR A 83 -9.72 1.26 32.69
N ALA A 84 -10.85 1.91 32.98
CA ALA A 84 -11.22 3.15 32.35
C ALA A 84 -10.33 4.27 32.92
N ALA A 85 -9.20 4.54 32.25
CA ALA A 85 -8.48 5.79 32.42
C ALA A 85 -8.75 6.66 31.19
N GLY A 86 -9.87 7.40 31.23
CA GLY A 86 -10.11 8.51 30.31
C GLY A 86 -9.36 9.76 30.80
N PRO A 87 -8.80 10.60 29.91
CA PRO A 87 -8.22 11.87 30.31
C PRO A 87 -9.34 12.87 30.58
N GLY A 88 -9.44 13.34 31.82
CA GLY A 88 -10.26 14.49 32.19
C GLY A 88 -9.67 15.77 31.58
N THR A 89 -10.55 16.61 31.01
CA THR A 89 -10.24 18.00 30.72
C THR A 89 -11.29 18.84 31.45
N GLU A 90 -10.78 19.72 32.30
CA GLU A 90 -11.50 20.71 33.12
C GLU A 90 -12.08 21.84 32.26
#